data_AF-V4NY66-F1
#
_entry.id   AF-V4NY66-F1
#
_cell.length_a   1.000
_cell.length_b   1.000
_cell.length_c   1.000
_cell.angle_alpha   90.00
_cell.angle_beta   90.00
_cell.angle_gamma   90.00
#
_symmetry.space_group_name_H-M   'P 1'
#
loop_
_entity.id
_entity.type
_entity.pdbx_description
1 polymer ?
#
loop_
_entity_poly.entity_id
_entity_poly.type
_entity_poly.pdbx_seq_one_letter_code
_entity_poly.pdbx_strand_id
1 'polypeptide(L)'
;MKILQQALAGLMLLALAACDAGPSAVLTDGKGEAPAAQVAPRETPAPVADTPPPVVAEAPAPEIGTAEVGAVEPVKQTAIRLKPGPAEKATKTKFGDWPLWSSNRQYTAYENATYHFEKHGSEVGAKSYEEWLAIVHGFIHAPPPGVQTLSRNNGDTLFYDPNRNVFAVMTKKGAPRTLFRPYEGAAYWQKQKQIESERRTITRDSYGGSEE
;
A
#
# COMPACT_ATOMS: atom_id res chain seq x y z
N MET A 1 -9.16 -81.79 -26.67
CA MET A 1 -9.41 -81.95 -28.12
C MET A 1 -9.89 -80.60 -28.67
N LYS A 2 -9.18 -80.05 -29.68
CA LYS A 2 -9.55 -79.07 -30.74
C LYS A 2 -10.58 -77.98 -30.38
N ILE A 3 -10.17 -76.71 -30.13
CA ILE A 3 -9.81 -75.61 -31.06
C ILE A 3 -10.95 -75.20 -32.02
N LEU A 4 -11.44 -73.95 -31.88
CA LEU A 4 -11.78 -73.00 -32.96
C LEU A 4 -12.02 -71.61 -32.33
N GLN A 5 -11.10 -70.64 -32.47
CA GLN A 5 -11.03 -69.57 -33.50
C GLN A 5 -12.24 -68.63 -33.51
N GLN A 6 -12.17 -67.31 -33.69
CA GLN A 6 -11.17 -66.25 -33.82
C GLN A 6 -12.00 -64.95 -33.70
N ALA A 7 -11.47 -63.81 -33.24
CA ALA A 7 -10.94 -62.74 -34.08
C ALA A 7 -10.58 -61.56 -33.14
N LEU A 8 -9.33 -61.07 -33.14
CA LEU A 8 -8.84 -59.88 -33.88
C LEU A 8 -9.64 -58.61 -33.52
N ALA A 9 -9.09 -57.48 -33.08
CA ALA A 9 -7.75 -56.87 -33.12
C ALA A 9 -7.66 -55.91 -31.90
N GLY A 10 -6.52 -55.51 -31.33
CA GLY A 10 -5.22 -55.19 -31.90
C GLY A 10 -5.06 -53.67 -32.03
N LEU A 11 -4.05 -53.11 -31.33
CA LEU A 11 -3.50 -51.73 -31.44
C LEU A 11 -4.38 -50.60 -30.82
N MET A 12 -3.87 -49.53 -30.19
CA MET A 12 -2.54 -48.91 -30.17
C MET A 12 -2.51 -47.86 -29.03
N LEU A 13 -1.32 -47.60 -28.49
CA LEU A 13 -0.98 -46.51 -27.57
C LEU A 13 -1.34 -45.10 -28.12
N LEU A 14 -1.69 -44.15 -27.25
CA LEU A 14 -0.94 -42.90 -26.94
C LEU A 14 -1.82 -41.86 -26.23
N ALA A 15 -1.15 -41.02 -25.43
CA ALA A 15 -1.69 -39.96 -24.60
C ALA A 15 -2.00 -38.64 -25.34
N LEU A 16 -2.68 -37.74 -24.60
CA LEU A 16 -2.75 -36.26 -24.65
C LEU A 16 -4.05 -35.59 -25.10
N ALA A 17 -4.32 -34.46 -24.39
CA ALA A 17 -5.19 -33.32 -24.70
C ALA A 17 -6.70 -33.58 -24.56
N ALA A 18 -7.57 -32.67 -24.10
CA ALA A 18 -7.49 -31.30 -23.61
C ALA A 18 -8.83 -30.99 -22.90
N CYS A 19 -8.93 -29.78 -22.34
CA CYS A 19 -10.13 -29.13 -21.80
C CYS A 19 -11.41 -29.41 -22.60
N ASP A 20 -12.58 -29.39 -21.93
CA ASP A 20 -13.52 -28.26 -22.04
C ASP A 20 -14.88 -28.61 -21.40
N ALA A 21 -15.48 -27.58 -20.81
CA ALA A 21 -16.89 -27.40 -20.47
C ALA A 21 -17.79 -28.63 -20.20
N GLY A 22 -18.21 -28.77 -18.94
CA GLY A 22 -19.35 -29.59 -18.55
C GLY A 22 -20.11 -28.99 -17.35
N PRO A 23 -21.42 -29.17 -17.27
CA PRO A 23 -22.39 -28.08 -17.09
C PRO A 23 -23.00 -28.05 -15.68
N SER A 24 -23.48 -26.89 -15.24
CA SER A 24 -24.58 -26.75 -14.28
C SER A 24 -24.90 -25.27 -14.07
N ALA A 25 -26.12 -24.78 -13.98
CA ALA A 25 -27.46 -25.24 -14.32
C ALA A 25 -28.32 -23.98 -14.11
N VAL A 26 -28.86 -23.39 -15.17
CA VAL A 26 -29.93 -22.39 -15.06
C VAL A 26 -31.25 -23.15 -15.09
N LEU A 27 -31.96 -23.16 -13.96
CA LEU A 27 -33.37 -23.51 -13.92
C LEU A 27 -34.16 -22.25 -14.25
N THR A 28 -34.75 -22.25 -15.43
CA THR A 28 -35.87 -21.38 -15.80
C THR A 28 -37.15 -22.18 -15.64
N ASP A 29 -38.00 -21.81 -14.69
CA ASP A 29 -39.42 -22.11 -14.75
C ASP A 29 -40.15 -20.81 -15.06
N GLY A 30 -40.75 -20.77 -16.26
CA GLY A 30 -41.46 -19.62 -16.75
C GLY A 30 -42.88 -19.54 -16.22
N LYS A 31 -43.32 -18.33 -15.88
CA LYS A 31 -44.65 -17.80 -16.23
C LYS A 31 -44.77 -16.31 -15.88
N GLY A 32 -45.18 -15.51 -16.86
CA GLY A 32 -45.96 -14.29 -16.63
C GLY A 32 -45.18 -12.98 -16.56
N GLU A 33 -45.55 -12.08 -17.49
CA GLU A 33 -45.53 -10.61 -17.45
C GLU A 33 -44.53 -9.84 -16.55
N ALA A 34 -43.81 -8.92 -17.19
CA ALA A 34 -43.28 -7.72 -16.53
C ALA A 34 -44.44 -6.85 -15.99
N PRO A 35 -44.25 -6.19 -14.84
CA PRO A 35 -44.04 -4.76 -14.96
C PRO A 35 -42.98 -4.19 -14.02
N ALA A 36 -42.64 -2.94 -14.33
CA ALA A 36 -41.72 -2.07 -13.64
C ALA A 36 -42.03 -1.89 -12.13
N ALA A 37 -40.98 -1.40 -11.44
CA ALA A 37 -40.99 -0.54 -10.26
C ALA A 37 -40.49 -1.15 -8.94
N GLN A 38 -39.57 -0.38 -8.33
CA GLN A 38 -39.22 -0.29 -6.91
C GLN A 38 -38.35 -1.39 -6.30
N VAL A 39 -37.09 -1.04 -6.05
CA VAL A 39 -36.32 -1.60 -4.93
C VAL A 39 -35.60 -0.46 -4.20
N ALA A 40 -36.12 -0.10 -3.04
CA ALA A 40 -35.32 0.35 -1.91
C ALA A 40 -35.25 -0.83 -0.90
N PRO A 41 -34.42 -0.74 0.13
CA PRO A 41 -33.02 -1.16 0.17
C PRO A 41 -32.88 -2.57 0.77
N ARG A 42 -31.91 -3.36 0.30
CA ARG A 42 -31.42 -4.52 1.06
C ARG A 42 -30.03 -4.22 1.57
N GLU A 43 -29.96 -4.05 2.89
CA GLU A 43 -28.74 -4.17 3.65
C GLU A 43 -28.12 -5.55 3.41
N THR A 44 -26.83 -5.57 3.11
CA THR A 44 -25.99 -6.76 3.19
C THR A 44 -24.63 -6.25 3.68
N PRO A 45 -24.03 -6.87 4.72
CA PRO A 45 -22.88 -6.31 5.40
C PRO A 45 -21.64 -6.32 4.49
N ALA A 46 -20.96 -5.17 4.45
CA ALA A 46 -19.76 -4.97 3.63
C ALA A 46 -18.59 -5.87 4.10
N PRO A 47 -17.73 -6.35 3.18
CA PRO A 47 -16.44 -6.92 3.55
C PRO A 47 -15.55 -5.81 4.13
N VAL A 48 -14.95 -6.07 5.28
CA VAL A 48 -14.05 -5.16 6.00
C VAL A 48 -12.78 -4.96 5.17
N ALA A 49 -12.77 -3.91 4.35
CA ALA A 49 -11.56 -3.41 3.74
C ALA A 49 -10.71 -2.79 4.85
N ASP A 50 -9.58 -3.42 5.16
CA ASP A 50 -8.55 -2.91 6.08
C ASP A 50 -7.93 -1.64 5.47
N THR A 51 -8.69 -0.56 5.62
CA THR A 51 -8.34 0.78 5.19
C THR A 51 -7.55 1.37 6.35
N PRO A 52 -6.27 1.76 6.18
CA PRO A 52 -5.59 2.50 7.23
C PRO A 52 -6.43 3.74 7.57
N PRO A 53 -6.55 4.09 8.87
CA PRO A 53 -7.48 5.12 9.29
C PRO A 53 -7.21 6.43 8.52
N PRO A 54 -8.27 7.16 8.14
CA PRO A 54 -8.11 8.48 7.54
C PRO A 54 -7.40 9.36 8.57
N VAL A 55 -6.22 9.86 8.23
CA VAL A 55 -5.56 10.92 9.00
C VAL A 55 -6.35 12.20 8.77
N VAL A 56 -7.38 12.40 9.58
CA VAL A 56 -8.16 13.64 9.65
C VAL A 56 -7.22 14.72 10.17
N ALA A 57 -6.84 15.64 9.29
CA ALA A 57 -6.16 16.87 9.67
C ALA A 57 -7.23 17.87 10.08
N GLU A 58 -7.53 17.95 11.38
CA GLU A 58 -8.35 19.03 11.93
C GLU A 58 -7.54 19.70 13.05
N ALA A 59 -7.17 20.95 12.80
CA ALA A 59 -6.51 21.82 13.76
C ALA A 59 -7.49 22.91 14.19
N PRO A 60 -7.58 23.21 15.49
CA PRO A 60 -7.84 24.57 15.94
C PRO A 60 -6.54 25.16 16.52
N ALA A 61 -6.19 26.35 16.03
CA ALA A 61 -5.14 27.17 16.61
C ALA A 61 -5.52 27.58 18.05
N PRO A 62 -4.51 27.83 18.91
CA PRO A 62 -4.50 29.12 19.56
C PRO A 62 -3.13 29.81 19.53
N GLU A 63 -3.23 31.14 19.51
CA GLU A 63 -2.15 32.13 19.57
C GLU A 63 -1.32 31.99 20.85
N ILE A 64 0.00 32.15 20.73
CA ILE A 64 0.87 32.39 21.89
C ILE A 64 1.82 33.55 21.55
N GLY A 65 1.53 34.70 22.18
CA GLY A 65 2.44 35.47 23.03
C GLY A 65 3.87 35.68 22.57
N THR A 66 4.14 36.94 22.21
CA THR A 66 5.47 37.55 22.01
C THR A 66 6.39 37.39 23.22
N ALA A 67 7.59 36.82 22.99
CA ALA A 67 8.79 37.08 23.79
C ALA A 67 10.02 37.10 22.86
N GLU A 68 10.58 38.30 22.69
CA GLU A 68 11.91 38.62 22.15
C GLU A 68 13.02 38.10 23.11
N VAL A 69 14.29 37.84 22.77
CA VAL A 69 15.16 38.11 21.62
C VAL A 69 16.38 37.19 21.70
N GLY A 70 16.82 36.69 20.55
CA GLY A 70 18.14 36.12 20.31
C GLY A 70 18.20 35.81 18.84
N ALA A 71 19.08 36.47 18.09
CA ALA A 71 19.11 36.47 16.63
C ALA A 71 18.96 35.06 16.03
N VAL A 72 17.73 34.70 15.67
CA VAL A 72 17.43 33.55 14.82
C VAL A 72 17.34 34.09 13.40
N GLU A 73 18.27 33.65 12.58
CA GLU A 73 18.14 33.63 11.11
C GLU A 73 16.67 33.34 10.75
N PRO A 74 16.07 34.06 9.78
CA PRO A 74 14.65 33.89 9.49
C PRO A 74 14.40 32.44 9.07
N VAL A 75 13.77 31.65 9.94
CA VAL A 75 13.24 30.33 9.61
C VAL A 75 12.01 30.53 8.73
N LYS A 76 12.22 31.04 7.51
CA LYS A 76 11.32 30.70 6.41
C LYS A 76 11.31 29.18 6.36
N GLN A 77 10.13 28.58 6.33
CA GLN A 77 9.87 27.15 6.15
C GLN A 77 10.76 26.60 5.03
N THR A 78 12.00 26.24 5.35
CA THR A 78 13.01 25.90 4.37
C THR A 78 12.89 24.41 4.17
N ALA A 79 12.55 24.03 2.95
CA ALA A 79 12.52 22.64 2.53
C ALA A 79 13.75 21.89 3.06
N ILE A 80 13.54 20.75 3.72
CA ILE A 80 14.67 19.94 4.18
C ILE A 80 15.25 19.30 2.92
N ARG A 81 16.49 19.64 2.55
CA ARG A 81 17.08 19.01 1.37
C ARG A 81 17.47 17.58 1.65
N LEU A 82 16.61 16.64 1.24
CA LEU A 82 16.99 15.24 1.10
C LEU A 82 17.87 15.09 -0.14
N LYS A 83 18.88 14.24 -0.03
CA LYS A 83 19.73 13.91 -1.19
C LYS A 83 18.93 12.99 -2.12
N PRO A 84 18.76 13.33 -3.41
CA PRO A 84 18.16 12.41 -4.36
C PRO A 84 19.02 11.14 -4.48
N GLY A 85 18.36 10.00 -4.58
CA GLY A 85 18.96 8.72 -4.95
C GLY A 85 19.41 8.68 -6.40
N PRO A 86 19.70 7.49 -6.95
CA PRO A 86 20.09 7.35 -8.36
C PRO A 86 19.01 7.91 -9.29
N ALA A 87 19.45 8.61 -10.32
CA ALA A 87 18.58 9.11 -11.39
C ALA A 87 18.21 7.94 -12.32
N GLU A 88 17.13 7.23 -11.97
CA GLU A 88 16.62 6.11 -12.74
C GLU A 88 15.52 6.53 -13.71
N LYS A 89 15.28 5.72 -14.75
CA LYS A 89 14.16 5.94 -15.66
C LYS A 89 12.84 5.63 -14.96
N ALA A 90 11.91 6.58 -14.99
CA ALA A 90 10.55 6.40 -14.52
C ALA A 90 9.61 6.05 -15.69
N THR A 91 8.74 5.06 -15.47
CA THR A 91 7.57 4.77 -16.31
C THR A 91 6.32 4.88 -15.44
N LYS A 92 5.12 4.65 -16.01
CA LYS A 92 3.86 4.70 -15.24
C LYS A 92 3.78 3.69 -14.08
N THR A 93 4.62 2.65 -14.06
CA THR A 93 4.54 1.56 -13.07
C THR A 93 5.88 1.20 -12.43
N LYS A 94 7.01 1.70 -12.96
CA LYS A 94 8.36 1.38 -12.51
C LYS A 94 9.24 2.62 -12.35
N PHE A 95 10.18 2.56 -11.41
CA PHE A 95 11.31 3.46 -11.26
C PHE A 95 12.59 2.61 -11.23
N GLY A 96 13.31 2.54 -12.33
CA GLY A 96 14.35 1.51 -12.53
C GLY A 96 13.76 0.10 -12.36
N ASP A 97 14.38 -0.71 -11.51
CA ASP A 97 13.91 -2.07 -11.21
C ASP A 97 12.74 -2.09 -10.19
N TRP A 98 12.56 -1.01 -9.43
CA TRP A 98 11.57 -0.93 -8.36
C TRP A 98 10.18 -0.55 -8.91
N PRO A 99 9.09 -0.94 -8.22
CA PRO A 99 7.77 -0.39 -8.51
C PRO A 99 7.78 1.13 -8.29
N LEU A 100 7.17 1.89 -9.20
CA LEU A 100 7.14 3.36 -9.13
C LEU A 100 6.56 3.86 -7.80
N TRP A 101 5.42 3.29 -7.42
CA TRP A 101 4.67 3.66 -6.22
C TRP A 101 3.64 2.59 -5.94
N SER A 102 3.12 2.55 -4.72
CA SER A 102 1.96 1.72 -4.40
C SER A 102 0.69 2.25 -5.07
N SER A 103 -0.02 1.42 -5.81
CA SER A 103 -1.39 1.75 -6.23
C SER A 103 -2.38 1.53 -5.09
N ASN A 104 -3.55 2.14 -5.19
CA ASN A 104 -4.67 1.86 -4.30
C ASN A 104 -5.97 1.80 -5.11
N ARG A 105 -7.13 1.75 -4.43
CA ARG A 105 -8.44 1.64 -5.09
C ARG A 105 -8.82 2.86 -5.93
N GLN A 106 -8.25 4.03 -5.62
CA GLN A 106 -8.57 5.31 -6.24
C GLN A 106 -7.53 5.74 -7.27
N TYR A 107 -6.26 5.41 -7.04
CA TYR A 107 -5.14 5.91 -7.82
C TYR A 107 -4.24 4.78 -8.31
N THR A 108 -3.87 4.85 -9.59
CA THR A 108 -2.74 4.09 -10.14
C THR A 108 -1.43 4.48 -9.45
N ALA A 109 -0.37 3.71 -9.68
CA ALA A 109 0.96 4.03 -9.12
C ALA A 109 1.43 5.43 -9.53
N TYR A 110 1.28 5.79 -10.81
CA TYR A 110 1.67 7.10 -11.31
C TYR A 110 0.84 8.22 -10.67
N GLU A 111 -0.49 8.12 -10.69
CA GLU A 111 -1.36 9.13 -10.10
C GLU A 111 -1.13 9.30 -8.59
N ASN A 112 -0.90 8.19 -7.88
CA ASN A 112 -0.63 8.25 -6.44
C ASN A 112 0.74 8.91 -6.15
N ALA A 113 1.77 8.59 -6.93
CA ALA A 113 3.06 9.27 -6.81
C ALA A 113 2.93 10.78 -7.10
N THR A 114 2.17 11.17 -8.12
CA THR A 114 1.93 12.57 -8.48
C THR A 114 1.18 13.29 -7.36
N TYR A 115 0.12 12.68 -6.82
CA TYR A 115 -0.61 13.22 -5.66
C TYR A 115 0.32 13.50 -4.46
N HIS A 116 1.19 12.55 -4.12
CA HIS A 116 2.14 12.72 -3.03
C HIS A 116 3.24 13.75 -3.34
N PHE A 117 3.68 13.86 -4.60
CA PHE A 117 4.61 14.90 -5.03
C PHE A 117 4.03 16.30 -4.84
N GLU A 118 2.82 16.53 -5.32
CA GLU A 118 2.15 17.83 -5.22
C GLU A 118 1.95 18.25 -3.76
N LYS A 119 1.64 17.27 -2.89
CA LYS A 119 1.38 17.51 -1.48
C LYS A 119 2.66 17.72 -0.65
N HIS A 120 3.70 16.93 -0.89
CA HIS A 120 4.86 16.82 0.01
C HIS A 120 6.21 17.07 -0.65
N GLY A 121 6.29 17.17 -1.98
CA GLY A 121 7.55 17.35 -2.70
C GLY A 121 8.32 18.58 -2.25
N SER A 122 7.62 19.70 -2.02
CA SER A 122 8.22 20.95 -1.54
C SER A 122 8.76 20.85 -0.11
N GLU A 123 8.16 20.02 0.76
CA GLU A 123 8.61 19.83 2.15
C GLU A 123 10.03 19.26 2.22
N VAL A 124 10.41 18.47 1.21
CA VAL A 124 11.73 17.80 1.12
C VAL A 124 12.64 18.35 0.02
N GLY A 125 12.23 19.47 -0.57
CA GLY A 125 13.06 20.23 -1.50
C GLY A 125 13.12 19.65 -2.91
N ALA A 126 12.19 18.77 -3.27
CA ALA A 126 12.06 18.31 -4.65
C ALA A 126 11.58 19.46 -5.54
N LYS A 127 12.27 19.68 -6.66
CA LYS A 127 11.94 20.75 -7.62
C LYS A 127 11.17 20.23 -8.83
N SER A 128 11.20 18.93 -9.05
CA SER A 128 10.45 18.25 -10.10
C SER A 128 9.93 16.90 -9.60
N TYR A 129 9.02 16.32 -10.37
CA TYR A 129 8.47 14.99 -10.10
C TYR A 129 9.55 13.91 -10.16
N GLU A 130 10.49 14.00 -11.09
CA GLU A 130 11.61 13.07 -11.23
C GLU A 130 12.57 13.17 -10.04
N GLU A 131 12.88 14.39 -9.58
CA GLU A 131 13.71 14.59 -8.38
C GLU A 131 13.01 14.05 -7.13
N TRP A 132 11.69 14.22 -7.05
CA TRP A 132 10.88 13.63 -5.98
C TRP A 132 10.98 12.10 -5.96
N LEU A 133 10.80 11.43 -7.11
CA LEU A 133 10.94 9.98 -7.19
C LEU A 133 12.34 9.54 -6.77
N ALA A 134 13.38 10.22 -7.24
CA ALA A 134 14.75 9.93 -6.85
C ALA A 134 14.98 10.11 -5.35
N ILE A 135 14.44 11.17 -4.73
CA ILE A 135 14.50 11.40 -3.29
C ILE A 135 13.80 10.27 -2.52
N VAL A 136 12.57 9.92 -2.88
CA VAL A 136 11.79 8.92 -2.15
C VAL A 136 12.42 7.54 -2.28
N HIS A 137 12.77 7.11 -3.50
CA HIS A 137 13.41 5.82 -3.72
C HIS A 137 14.79 5.76 -3.08
N GLY A 138 15.57 6.84 -3.15
CA GLY A 138 16.85 6.93 -2.45
C GLY A 138 16.69 6.75 -0.94
N PHE A 139 15.71 7.43 -0.33
CA PHE A 139 15.46 7.36 1.11
C PHE A 139 15.03 5.96 1.57
N ILE A 140 14.10 5.30 0.87
CA ILE A 140 13.57 4.01 1.33
C ILE A 140 14.47 2.81 0.99
N HIS A 141 15.26 2.88 -0.09
CA HIS A 141 16.14 1.78 -0.51
C HIS A 141 17.58 1.94 0.00
N ALA A 142 17.99 3.16 0.34
CA ALA A 142 19.29 3.47 0.93
C ALA A 142 19.14 4.53 2.05
N PRO A 143 18.44 4.20 3.15
CA PRO A 143 18.17 5.16 4.21
C PRO A 143 19.47 5.72 4.81
N PRO A 144 19.56 7.04 5.05
CA PRO A 144 20.71 7.64 5.72
C PRO A 144 20.99 7.05 7.11
N PRO A 145 22.23 7.16 7.62
CA PRO A 145 22.54 6.79 8.99
C PRO A 145 21.65 7.52 10.01
N GLY A 146 21.19 6.78 11.03
CA GLY A 146 20.31 7.31 12.08
C GLY A 146 18.82 7.24 11.76
N VAL A 147 18.42 6.81 10.56
CA VAL A 147 17.01 6.48 10.27
C VAL A 147 16.58 5.28 11.10
N GLN A 148 15.50 5.47 11.84
CA GLN A 148 14.82 4.42 12.60
C GLN A 148 13.85 3.68 11.70
N THR A 149 13.71 2.37 11.88
CA THR A 149 12.79 1.54 11.09
C THR A 149 11.87 0.70 11.96
N LEU A 150 10.69 0.38 11.42
CA LEU A 150 9.71 -0.51 12.06
C LEU A 150 8.97 -1.32 11.00
N SER A 151 9.04 -2.64 11.08
CA SER A 151 8.28 -3.54 10.21
C SER A 151 6.89 -3.81 10.76
N ARG A 152 5.86 -3.70 9.92
CA ARG A 152 4.47 -4.04 10.22
C ARG A 152 4.20 -5.51 9.95
N ASN A 153 3.12 -6.05 10.53
CA ASN A 153 2.70 -7.44 10.30
C ASN A 153 2.31 -7.72 8.84
N ASN A 154 1.83 -6.70 8.10
CA ASN A 154 1.53 -6.82 6.66
C ASN A 154 2.78 -6.84 5.77
N GLY A 155 3.98 -6.68 6.35
CA GLY A 155 5.25 -6.64 5.65
C GLY A 155 5.69 -5.25 5.16
N ASP A 156 4.89 -4.20 5.40
CA ASP A 156 5.33 -2.83 5.15
C ASP A 156 6.42 -2.42 6.15
N THR A 157 7.32 -1.54 5.73
CA THR A 157 8.38 -0.97 6.57
C THR A 157 8.20 0.53 6.69
N LEU A 158 8.22 1.01 7.93
CA LEU A 158 8.19 2.43 8.26
C LEU A 158 9.61 2.91 8.49
N PHE A 159 9.85 4.16 8.14
CA PHE A 159 11.13 4.84 8.28
C PHE A 159 10.88 6.19 8.96
N TYR A 160 11.76 6.55 9.90
CA TYR A 160 11.77 7.87 10.50
C TYR A 160 13.20 8.39 10.65
N ASP A 161 13.50 9.51 10.00
CA ASP A 161 14.74 10.26 10.18
C ASP A 161 14.53 11.33 11.27
N PRO A 162 15.09 11.18 12.48
CA PRO A 162 14.94 12.17 13.54
C PRO A 162 15.72 13.46 13.26
N ASN A 163 16.81 13.41 12.48
CA ASN A 163 17.64 14.58 12.20
C ASN A 163 16.95 15.52 11.22
N ARG A 164 16.25 14.94 10.25
CA ARG A 164 15.55 15.68 9.19
C ARG A 164 14.06 15.80 9.45
N ASN A 165 13.54 15.08 10.43
CA ASN A 165 12.12 14.93 10.69
C ASN A 165 11.35 14.44 9.45
N VAL A 166 11.77 13.31 8.87
CA VAL A 166 11.14 12.73 7.67
C VAL A 166 10.57 11.37 8.01
N PHE A 167 9.32 11.15 7.64
CA PHE A 167 8.65 9.86 7.77
C PHE A 167 8.34 9.29 6.40
N ALA A 168 8.55 7.99 6.21
CA ALA A 168 8.18 7.28 4.98
C ALA A 168 7.65 5.88 5.28
N VAL A 169 6.91 5.33 4.31
CA VAL A 169 6.43 3.95 4.33
C VAL A 169 6.72 3.29 3.00
N MET A 170 7.26 2.07 3.06
CA MET A 170 7.52 1.21 1.92
C MET A 170 6.74 -0.09 2.06
N THR A 171 6.20 -0.58 0.95
CA THR A 171 5.57 -1.90 0.91
C THR A 171 6.58 -3.03 0.99
N LYS A 172 6.14 -4.23 1.35
CA LYS A 172 6.99 -5.45 1.27
C LYS A 172 7.68 -5.65 -0.10
N LYS A 173 7.04 -5.18 -1.18
CA LYS A 173 7.56 -5.30 -2.56
C LYS A 173 8.50 -4.15 -2.96
N GLY A 174 8.84 -3.26 -2.05
CA GLY A 174 9.72 -2.13 -2.31
C GLY A 174 9.05 -0.90 -2.93
N ALA A 175 7.72 -0.90 -3.10
CA ALA A 175 7.02 0.29 -3.60
C ALA A 175 6.86 1.34 -2.47
N PRO A 176 7.16 2.62 -2.70
CA PRO A 176 6.81 3.69 -1.76
C PRO A 176 5.28 3.79 -1.56
N ARG A 177 4.84 4.11 -0.34
CA ARG A 177 3.44 4.47 -0.05
C ARG A 177 3.28 5.95 0.25
N THR A 178 4.22 6.53 0.98
CA THR A 178 4.23 7.94 1.37
C THR A 178 5.63 8.35 1.83
N LEU A 179 5.93 9.64 1.73
CA LEU A 179 7.05 10.31 2.38
C LEU A 179 6.60 11.74 2.71
N PHE A 180 6.83 12.23 3.92
CA PHE A 180 6.47 13.59 4.32
C PHE A 180 7.19 14.02 5.62
N ARG A 181 7.07 15.30 5.99
CA ARG A 181 7.54 15.84 7.27
C ARG A 181 6.39 15.87 8.28
N PRO A 182 6.36 14.98 9.30
CA PRO A 182 5.31 15.03 10.32
C PRO A 182 5.41 16.31 11.16
N TYR A 183 4.27 16.96 11.40
CA TYR A 183 4.18 18.18 12.22
C TYR A 183 4.65 17.93 13.67
N GLU A 184 4.19 16.84 14.30
CA GLU A 184 4.55 16.45 15.66
C GLU A 184 5.94 15.82 15.78
N GLY A 185 6.64 15.69 14.66
CA GLY A 185 7.97 15.09 14.55
C GLY A 185 8.15 13.77 15.30
N ALA A 186 9.05 13.75 16.29
CA ALA A 186 9.40 12.53 17.01
C ALA A 186 8.20 11.93 17.77
N ALA A 187 7.22 12.74 18.19
CA ALA A 187 6.01 12.26 18.84
C ALA A 187 5.14 11.46 17.86
N TYR A 188 5.05 11.87 16.59
CA TYR A 188 4.40 11.09 15.54
C TYR A 188 5.02 9.69 15.42
N TRP A 189 6.35 9.61 15.47
CA TRP A 189 7.06 8.34 15.43
C TRP A 189 6.80 7.44 16.64
N GLN A 190 6.77 8.00 17.86
CA GLN A 190 6.41 7.22 19.05
C GLN A 190 5.00 6.66 18.93
N LYS A 191 4.04 7.46 18.45
CA LYS A 191 2.67 7.02 18.20
C LYS A 191 2.60 5.86 17.21
N GLN A 192 3.37 5.91 16.12
CA GLN A 192 3.45 4.78 15.17
C GLN A 192 3.96 3.51 15.85
N LYS A 193 5.02 3.58 16.66
CA LYS A 193 5.54 2.41 17.41
C LYS A 193 4.50 1.83 18.38
N GLN A 194 3.77 2.69 19.08
CA GLN A 194 2.73 2.26 20.01
C GLN A 194 1.59 1.53 19.27
N ILE A 195 1.07 2.11 18.20
CA ILE A 195 0.01 1.50 17.38
C ILE A 195 0.43 0.10 16.89
N GLU A 196 1.67 -0.05 16.40
CA GLU A 196 2.14 -1.36 15.95
C GLU A 196 2.38 -2.35 17.10
N SER A 197 2.78 -1.89 18.28
CA SER A 197 2.88 -2.74 19.48
C SER A 197 1.51 -3.29 19.88
N GLU A 198 0.48 -2.45 19.93
CA GLU A 198 -0.89 -2.83 20.27
C GLU A 198 -1.49 -3.81 19.24
N ARG A 199 -1.23 -3.60 17.95
CA ARG A 199 -1.65 -4.56 16.91
C ARG A 199 -1.00 -5.94 17.09
N ARG A 200 0.28 -5.96 17.48
CA ARG A 200 1.00 -7.21 17.73
C ARG A 200 0.48 -7.95 18.96
N THR A 201 0.13 -7.26 20.04
CA THR A 201 -0.45 -7.90 21.23
C THR A 201 -1.80 -8.52 20.92
N ILE A 202 -2.69 -7.79 20.22
CA ILE A 202 -4.01 -8.32 19.81
C ILE A 202 -3.85 -9.60 18.96
N THR A 203 -2.92 -9.61 18.01
CA THR A 203 -2.67 -10.77 17.14
C THR A 203 -2.18 -11.99 17.94
N ARG A 204 -1.40 -11.77 19.00
CA ARG A 204 -0.88 -12.85 19.84
C ARG A 204 -1.98 -13.43 20.74
N ASP A 205 -2.76 -12.56 21.37
CA ASP A 205 -3.79 -12.97 22.32
C ASP A 205 -4.96 -13.70 21.61
N SER A 206 -5.26 -13.36 20.35
CA SER A 206 -6.26 -14.07 19.55
C SER A 206 -5.83 -15.49 19.12
N TYR A 207 -4.54 -15.80 19.11
CA TYR A 207 -4.02 -17.14 18.74
C TYR A 207 -3.77 -18.05 19.95
N GLY A 208 -3.68 -17.48 21.17
CA GLY A 208 -3.38 -18.23 22.40
C GLY A 208 -4.60 -18.67 23.22
N GLY A 209 -5.82 -18.41 22.75
CA GLY A 209 -7.08 -18.67 23.49
C GLY A 209 -7.78 -20.00 23.18
N SER A 210 -7.12 -20.98 22.56
CA SER A 210 -7.75 -22.25 22.15
C SER A 210 -7.19 -23.48 22.87
N GLU A 211 -6.87 -23.35 24.16
CA GLU A 211 -6.54 -24.48 25.03
C GLU A 211 -7.31 -24.37 26.35
N GLU A 212 -8.58 -24.82 26.34
CA GLU A 212 -9.30 -25.35 27.51
C GLU A 212 -10.31 -26.42 27.05
#